data_AF-A0A081QHV2-F1
#
_entry.id   AF-A0A081QHV2-F1
#
_cell.length_a   1.000
_cell.length_b   1.000
_cell.length_c   1.000
_cell.angle_alpha   90.00
_cell.angle_beta   90.00
_cell.angle_gamma   90.00
#
_symmetry.space_group_name_H-M   'P 1'
#
loop_
_entity.id
_entity.type
_entity.pdbx_description
1 polymer ?
#
loop_
_entity_poly.entity_id
_entity_poly.type
_entity_poly.pdbx_seq_one_letter_code
_entity_poly.pdbx_strand_id
1 'polypeptide(L)'
;MNSRVEFRIFTILDLDKEEEYLHEMHLKGWRYRTSRFGFFYFDQCQPDDIIYRIYDSRLLKKYKHELQDFRNRGWELIEAGSCSILRKSSSNLLPEDQVYMSKGLRWEVMRYRLRSCAATFLGGLVVCISLFKEELSMSFFVIFLLYALLISYLIYGFFRLKRKYQVDEQ
;
A
#
# COMPACT_ATOMS: atom_id res chain seq x y z
N MET A 1 20.94 -19.56 -8.83
CA MET A 1 19.92 -18.50 -8.95
C MET A 1 20.48 -17.26 -8.28
N ASN A 2 20.56 -16.14 -9.00
CA ASN A 2 21.01 -14.88 -8.42
C ASN A 2 19.84 -14.24 -7.67
N SER A 3 20.11 -13.69 -6.49
CA SER A 3 19.17 -12.93 -5.69
C SER A 3 19.66 -11.50 -5.53
N ARG A 4 18.71 -10.57 -5.42
CA ARG A 4 18.98 -9.15 -5.21
C ARG A 4 18.15 -8.64 -4.04
N VAL A 5 18.74 -7.78 -3.23
CA VAL A 5 18.06 -7.11 -2.11
C VAL A 5 18.17 -5.61 -2.33
N GLU A 6 17.03 -4.92 -2.27
CA GLU A 6 17.00 -3.46 -2.29
C GLU A 6 16.27 -2.92 -1.07
N PHE A 7 16.82 -1.85 -0.48
CA PHE A 7 16.17 -1.13 0.59
C PHE A 7 15.38 0.05 0.02
N ARG A 8 14.07 0.08 0.29
CA ARG A 8 13.19 1.18 -0.09
C ARG A 8 12.06 1.32 0.93
N ILE A 9 11.74 2.55 1.29
CA ILE A 9 10.63 2.85 2.19
C ILE A 9 9.48 3.42 1.36
N PHE A 10 8.34 2.74 1.40
CA PHE A 10 7.08 3.26 0.91
C PHE A 10 6.18 3.60 2.11
N THR A 11 5.50 4.73 2.03
CA THR A 11 4.51 5.08 3.05
C THR A 11 3.18 4.38 2.75
N ILE A 12 2.27 4.37 3.74
CA ILE A 12 0.93 3.76 3.63
C ILE A 12 0.12 4.38 2.45
N LEU A 13 0.50 5.58 2.01
CA LEU A 13 -0.16 6.33 0.93
C LEU A 13 0.52 6.16 -0.43
N ASP A 14 1.67 5.49 -0.49
CA ASP A 14 2.49 5.32 -1.69
C ASP A 14 2.37 3.91 -2.31
N LEU A 15 1.29 3.16 -2.04
CA LEU A 15 1.05 1.82 -2.62
C LEU A 15 1.14 1.80 -4.15
N ASP A 16 0.62 2.83 -4.81
CA ASP A 16 0.70 2.96 -6.26
C ASP A 16 2.16 2.96 -6.76
N LYS A 17 3.04 3.65 -6.01
CA LYS A 17 4.46 3.73 -6.35
C LYS A 17 5.17 2.42 -6.04
N GLU A 18 4.70 1.69 -5.03
CA GLU A 18 5.20 0.36 -4.71
C GLU A 18 4.83 -0.64 -5.81
N GLU A 19 3.57 -0.66 -6.27
CA GLU A 19 3.11 -1.47 -7.40
C GLU A 19 3.91 -1.17 -8.68
N GLU A 20 4.08 0.12 -9.01
CA GLU A 20 4.85 0.59 -10.16
C GLU A 20 6.32 0.19 -10.06
N TYR A 21 6.92 0.32 -8.87
CA TYR A 21 8.31 -0.11 -8.63
C TYR A 21 8.48 -1.63 -8.80
N LEU A 22 7.55 -2.44 -8.31
CA LEU A 22 7.61 -3.90 -8.49
C LEU A 22 7.45 -4.29 -9.96
N HIS A 23 6.58 -3.59 -10.70
CA HIS A 23 6.40 -3.77 -12.13
C HIS A 23 7.68 -3.41 -12.91
N GLU A 24 8.29 -2.25 -12.65
CA GLU A 24 9.56 -1.86 -13.24
C GLU A 24 10.70 -2.85 -12.95
N MET A 25 10.73 -3.42 -11.75
CA MET A 25 11.71 -4.45 -11.40
C MET A 25 11.53 -5.72 -12.21
N HIS A 26 10.28 -6.13 -12.45
CA HIS A 26 10.01 -7.30 -13.28
C HIS A 26 10.41 -7.10 -14.74
N LEU A 27 10.17 -5.89 -15.29
CA LEU A 27 10.65 -5.51 -16.62
C LEU A 27 12.18 -5.56 -16.74
N LYS A 28 12.90 -5.37 -15.63
CA LYS A 28 14.36 -5.52 -15.55
C LYS A 28 14.81 -6.97 -15.31
N GLY A 29 13.89 -7.93 -15.25
CA GLY A 29 14.18 -9.34 -14.98
C GLY A 29 14.35 -9.67 -13.48
N TRP A 30 13.77 -8.86 -12.59
CA TRP A 30 13.79 -9.10 -11.14
C TRP A 30 12.39 -9.44 -10.63
N ARG A 31 12.16 -10.71 -10.30
CA ARG A 31 10.91 -11.21 -9.76
C ARG A 31 10.84 -10.98 -8.26
N TYR A 32 9.82 -10.23 -7.82
CA TYR A 32 9.55 -10.05 -6.39
C TYR A 32 9.25 -11.37 -5.68
N ARG A 33 9.89 -11.57 -4.52
CA ARG A 33 9.74 -12.74 -3.66
C ARG A 33 9.04 -12.43 -2.33
N THR A 34 9.53 -11.44 -1.58
CA THR A 34 8.99 -11.05 -0.27
C THR A 34 9.60 -9.70 0.13
N SER A 35 8.99 -9.03 1.11
CA SER A 35 9.54 -7.82 1.69
C SER A 35 9.46 -7.85 3.21
N ARG A 36 10.44 -7.23 3.86
CA ARG A 36 10.43 -7.10 5.32
C ARG A 36 11.10 -5.81 5.75
N PHE A 37 10.40 -4.99 6.52
CA PHE A 37 10.91 -3.72 7.06
C PHE A 37 11.59 -2.81 6.01
N GLY A 38 11.02 -2.73 4.80
CA GLY A 38 11.57 -1.94 3.70
C GLY A 38 12.67 -2.62 2.89
N PHE A 39 13.07 -3.84 3.22
CA PHE A 39 13.94 -4.67 2.38
C PHE A 39 13.09 -5.50 1.42
N PHE A 40 13.30 -5.32 0.12
CA PHE A 40 12.66 -6.07 -0.95
C PHE A 40 13.62 -7.13 -1.46
N TYR A 41 13.18 -8.38 -1.47
CA TYR A 41 13.94 -9.53 -1.94
C TYR A 41 13.44 -9.93 -3.32
N PHE A 42 14.36 -10.03 -4.28
CA PHE A 42 14.10 -10.39 -5.66
C PHE A 42 14.91 -11.60 -6.10
N ASP A 43 14.29 -12.42 -6.94
CA ASP A 43 14.94 -13.53 -7.65
C ASP A 43 15.11 -13.15 -9.13
N GLN A 44 16.21 -13.55 -9.75
CA GLN A 44 16.44 -13.32 -11.18
C GLN A 44 15.42 -14.11 -12.02
N CYS A 45 14.75 -13.45 -12.97
CA CYS A 45 13.80 -14.02 -13.91
C CYS A 45 13.99 -13.46 -15.33
N GLN A 46 13.29 -14.02 -16.31
CA GLN A 46 13.18 -13.40 -17.62
C GLN A 46 12.38 -12.09 -17.49
N PRO A 47 12.79 -11.01 -18.19
CA PRO A 47 11.99 -9.80 -18.31
C PRO A 47 10.59 -10.13 -18.82
N ASP A 48 9.57 -9.78 -18.06
CA ASP A 48 8.17 -9.99 -18.44
C ASP A 48 7.30 -8.85 -17.91
N ASP A 49 6.22 -8.56 -18.62
CA ASP A 49 5.24 -7.55 -18.22
C ASP A 49 4.28 -8.16 -17.19
N ILE A 50 4.70 -8.10 -15.92
CA ILE A 50 3.91 -8.58 -14.79
C ILE A 50 3.37 -7.40 -13.99
N ILE A 51 2.07 -7.43 -13.75
CA ILE A 51 1.34 -6.45 -12.95
C ILE A 51 1.28 -6.96 -11.52
N TYR A 52 1.72 -6.11 -10.60
CA TYR A 52 1.64 -6.34 -9.16
C TYR A 52 0.47 -5.55 -8.58
N ARG A 53 -0.28 -6.19 -7.68
CA ARG A 53 -1.39 -5.58 -6.95
C ARG A 53 -1.29 -5.85 -5.47
N ILE A 54 -1.42 -4.79 -4.67
CA ILE A 54 -1.32 -4.83 -3.22
C ILE A 54 -2.71 -4.58 -2.63
N TYR A 55 -3.24 -5.60 -1.97
CA TYR A 55 -4.52 -5.53 -1.27
C TYR A 55 -4.33 -5.56 0.24
N ASP A 56 -5.22 -4.88 0.98
CA ASP A 56 -5.28 -5.03 2.43
C ASP A 56 -5.86 -6.39 2.79
N SER A 57 -5.26 -7.12 3.72
CA SER A 57 -5.77 -8.43 4.12
C SER A 57 -7.17 -8.36 4.77
N ARG A 58 -7.57 -7.21 5.33
CA ARG A 58 -8.94 -7.00 5.84
C ARG A 58 -9.96 -6.91 4.70
N LEU A 59 -9.60 -6.21 3.62
CA LEU A 59 -10.42 -6.18 2.41
C LEU A 59 -10.45 -7.55 1.75
N LEU A 60 -9.29 -8.19 1.62
CA LEU A 60 -9.21 -9.54 1.09
C LEU A 60 -10.05 -10.55 1.87
N LYS A 61 -10.15 -10.40 3.20
CA LYS A 61 -11.04 -11.20 4.06
C LYS A 61 -12.52 -10.90 3.82
N LYS A 62 -12.89 -9.63 3.59
CA LYS A 62 -14.26 -9.27 3.19
C LYS A 62 -14.64 -9.94 1.87
N TYR A 63 -13.69 -10.00 0.94
CA TYR A 63 -13.84 -10.61 -0.39
C TYR A 63 -13.28 -12.04 -0.45
N LYS A 64 -13.37 -12.81 0.66
CA LYS A 64 -12.75 -14.14 0.74
C LYS A 64 -13.28 -15.12 -0.31
N HIS A 65 -14.54 -14.98 -0.73
CA HIS A 65 -15.09 -15.79 -1.83
C HIS A 65 -14.41 -15.48 -3.17
N GLU A 66 -14.05 -14.21 -3.40
CA GLU A 66 -13.38 -13.75 -4.62
C GLU A 66 -11.90 -14.11 -4.66
N LEU A 67 -11.27 -14.47 -3.52
CA LEU A 67 -9.91 -15.02 -3.50
C LEU A 67 -9.78 -16.32 -4.28
N GLN A 68 -10.80 -17.16 -4.22
CA GLN A 68 -10.84 -18.39 -5.00
C GLN A 68 -10.91 -18.04 -6.50
N ASP A 69 -11.70 -17.03 -6.85
CA ASP A 69 -11.81 -16.55 -8.22
C ASP A 69 -10.51 -15.95 -8.73
N PHE A 70 -9.77 -15.19 -7.91
CA PHE A 70 -8.45 -14.68 -8.30
C PHE A 70 -7.49 -15.81 -8.64
N ARG A 71 -7.45 -16.87 -7.83
CA ARG A 71 -6.62 -18.04 -8.09
C ARG A 71 -7.04 -18.75 -9.37
N ASN A 72 -8.34 -18.92 -9.58
CA ASN A 72 -8.89 -19.52 -10.80
C ASN A 72 -8.57 -18.68 -12.05
N ARG A 73 -8.52 -17.34 -11.91
CA ARG A 73 -8.15 -16.39 -12.96
C ARG A 73 -6.64 -16.24 -13.16
N GLY A 74 -5.80 -17.07 -12.53
CA GLY A 74 -4.35 -17.08 -12.72
C GLY A 74 -3.59 -15.99 -11.97
N TRP A 75 -4.18 -15.39 -10.92
CA TRP A 75 -3.44 -14.51 -10.02
C TRP A 75 -2.62 -15.34 -9.02
N GLU A 76 -1.32 -15.06 -8.95
CA GLU A 76 -0.43 -15.69 -7.99
C GLU A 76 -0.32 -14.85 -6.72
N LEU A 77 -0.67 -15.42 -5.57
CA LEU A 77 -0.45 -14.82 -4.26
C LEU A 77 0.99 -15.07 -3.80
N ILE A 78 1.76 -14.00 -3.68
CA ILE A 78 3.18 -14.08 -3.29
C ILE A 78 3.33 -13.98 -1.78
N GLU A 79 2.64 -13.01 -1.19
CA GLU A 79 2.80 -12.66 0.21
C GLU A 79 1.43 -12.55 0.89
N ALA A 80 1.32 -13.18 2.05
CA ALA A 80 0.13 -13.14 2.88
C ALA A 80 0.51 -12.55 4.24
N GLY A 81 0.04 -11.32 4.51
CA GLY A 81 0.34 -10.60 5.75
C GLY A 81 -0.69 -9.51 6.04
N SER A 82 -0.22 -8.34 6.49
CA SER A 82 -1.07 -7.13 6.60
C SER A 82 -1.49 -6.60 5.23
N CYS A 83 -0.61 -6.76 4.24
CA CYS A 83 -0.90 -6.58 2.83
C CYS A 83 -0.73 -7.92 2.12
N SER A 84 -1.59 -8.22 1.18
CA SER A 84 -1.48 -9.35 0.28
C SER A 84 -1.06 -8.87 -1.09
N ILE A 85 0.04 -9.41 -1.61
CA ILE A 85 0.59 -9.05 -2.93
C ILE A 85 0.22 -10.14 -3.91
N LEU A 86 -0.59 -9.77 -4.89
CA LEU A 86 -0.99 -10.60 -6.02
C LEU A 86 -0.19 -10.16 -7.24
N ARG A 87 0.21 -11.11 -8.09
CA ARG A 87 0.78 -10.81 -9.40
C ARG A 87 0.06 -11.56 -10.50
N LYS A 88 0.04 -10.96 -11.69
CA LYS A 88 -0.48 -11.58 -12.92
C LYS A 88 0.23 -11.01 -14.13
N SER A 89 0.44 -11.82 -15.17
CA SER A 89 0.99 -11.33 -16.44
C SER A 89 -0.02 -10.42 -17.14
N SER A 90 0.46 -9.29 -17.65
CA SER A 90 -0.32 -8.29 -18.38
C SER A 90 -1.02 -8.88 -19.60
N SER A 91 -0.40 -9.84 -20.28
CA SER A 91 -0.95 -10.54 -21.45
C SER A 91 -2.17 -11.41 -21.13
N ASN A 92 -2.30 -11.88 -19.89
CA ASN A 92 -3.37 -12.78 -19.45
C ASN A 92 -4.51 -12.04 -18.74
N LEU A 93 -4.52 -10.70 -18.79
CA LEU A 93 -5.58 -9.90 -18.19
C LEU A 93 -6.93 -10.17 -18.87
N LEU A 94 -7.92 -10.53 -18.06
CA LEU A 94 -9.30 -10.68 -18.50
C LEU A 94 -10.06 -9.35 -18.35
N PRO A 95 -11.10 -9.09 -19.15
CA PRO A 95 -11.96 -7.92 -18.98
C PRO A 95 -12.52 -7.79 -17.55
N GLU A 96 -12.83 -8.91 -16.91
CA GLU A 96 -13.34 -8.97 -15.54
C GLU A 96 -12.30 -8.55 -14.50
N ASP A 97 -11.00 -8.70 -14.80
CA ASP A 97 -9.93 -8.22 -13.92
C ASP A 97 -9.91 -6.68 -13.83
N GLN A 98 -10.46 -5.98 -14.83
CA GLN A 98 -10.53 -4.51 -14.83
C GLN A 98 -11.40 -3.96 -13.69
N VAL A 99 -12.43 -4.70 -13.26
CA VAL A 99 -13.27 -4.32 -12.12
C VAL A 99 -12.44 -4.26 -10.84
N TYR A 100 -11.54 -5.22 -10.65
CA TYR A 100 -10.65 -5.29 -9.49
C TYR A 100 -9.47 -4.32 -9.56
N MET A 101 -9.09 -3.93 -10.77
CA MET A 101 -8.11 -2.88 -11.02
C MET A 101 -8.73 -1.48 -11.10
N SER A 102 -10.05 -1.38 -10.93
CA SER A 102 -10.78 -0.11 -11.06
C SER A 102 -10.29 0.91 -10.03
N LYS A 103 -10.28 2.17 -10.47
CA LYS A 103 -9.91 3.33 -9.63
C LYS A 103 -10.84 3.46 -8.41
N GLY A 104 -12.11 3.09 -8.55
CA GLY A 104 -13.12 3.14 -7.49
C GLY A 104 -12.80 2.19 -6.32
N LEU A 105 -12.50 0.93 -6.60
CA LEU A 105 -12.13 -0.04 -5.56
C LEU A 105 -10.84 0.40 -4.84
N ARG A 106 -9.83 0.85 -5.60
CA ARG A 106 -8.58 1.41 -5.05
C ARG A 106 -8.83 2.60 -4.13
N TRP A 107 -9.73 3.50 -4.52
CA TRP A 107 -10.09 4.66 -3.70
C TRP A 107 -10.80 4.27 -2.41
N GLU A 108 -11.64 3.24 -2.42
CA GLU A 108 -12.27 2.73 -1.21
C GLU A 108 -11.25 2.13 -0.23
N VAL A 109 -10.31 1.33 -0.74
CA VAL A 109 -9.19 0.80 0.06
C VAL A 109 -8.37 1.92 0.68
N MET A 110 -8.03 2.92 -0.12
CA MET A 110 -7.21 4.04 0.32
C MET A 110 -7.93 4.89 1.39
N ARG A 111 -9.23 5.16 1.20
CA ARG A 111 -10.06 5.85 2.20
C ARG A 111 -10.13 5.11 3.52
N TYR A 112 -10.30 3.78 3.48
CA TYR A 112 -10.36 2.97 4.70
C TYR A 112 -9.04 3.04 5.48
N ARG A 113 -7.90 2.89 4.79
CA ARG A 113 -6.57 2.99 5.42
C ARG A 113 -6.31 4.37 6.01
N LEU A 114 -6.65 5.43 5.28
CA LEU A 114 -6.49 6.79 5.77
C LEU A 114 -7.35 7.04 7.02
N ARG A 115 -8.60 6.57 7.05
CA ARG A 115 -9.46 6.67 8.24
C ARG A 115 -8.88 5.92 9.42
N SER A 116 -8.38 4.70 9.21
CA SER A 116 -7.75 3.91 10.27
C SER A 116 -6.49 4.59 10.81
N CYS A 117 -5.66 5.15 9.93
CA CYS A 117 -4.50 5.95 10.32
C CYS A 117 -4.94 7.18 11.12
N ALA A 118 -5.86 7.97 10.58
CA ALA A 118 -6.37 9.17 11.24
C ALA A 118 -6.93 8.87 12.63
N ALA A 119 -7.71 7.79 12.79
CA ALA A 119 -8.21 7.36 14.10
C ALA A 119 -7.09 7.00 15.08
N THR A 120 -6.05 6.30 14.61
CA THR A 120 -4.88 5.94 15.43
C THR A 120 -4.10 7.18 15.85
N PHE A 121 -3.86 8.11 14.93
CA PHE A 121 -3.15 9.36 15.23
C PHE A 121 -3.94 10.27 16.16
N LEU A 122 -5.27 10.39 15.97
CA LEU A 122 -6.15 11.13 16.86
C LEU A 122 -6.18 10.51 18.27
N GLY A 123 -6.27 9.17 18.36
CA GLY A 123 -6.21 8.47 19.65
C GLY A 123 -4.87 8.71 20.37
N GLY A 124 -3.75 8.61 19.64
CA GLY A 124 -2.43 8.92 20.18
C GLY A 124 -2.31 10.37 20.64
N LEU A 125 -2.84 11.32 19.87
CA LEU A 125 -2.84 12.74 20.23
C LEU A 125 -3.66 13.00 21.51
N VAL A 126 -4.82 12.37 21.67
CA VAL A 126 -5.64 12.47 22.90
C VAL A 126 -4.91 11.91 24.11
N VAL A 127 -4.22 10.78 23.97
CA VAL A 127 -3.39 10.20 25.05
C VAL A 127 -2.22 11.13 25.39
N CYS A 128 -1.54 11.70 24.40
CA CYS A 128 -0.48 12.68 24.61
C CYS A 128 -0.97 13.92 25.36
N ILE A 129 -2.18 14.43 25.05
CA ILE A 129 -2.79 15.57 25.75
C ILE A 129 -3.25 15.19 27.16
N SER A 130 -3.71 13.95 27.37
CA SER A 130 -4.22 13.50 28.68
C SER A 130 -3.11 13.16 29.67
N LEU A 131 -1.96 12.69 29.19
CA LEU A 131 -0.75 12.48 30.00
C LEU A 131 -0.02 13.79 30.31
N PHE A 132 -0.44 14.89 29.70
CA PHE A 132 0.14 16.22 29.90
C PHE A 132 -0.32 16.77 31.27
N LYS A 133 0.50 16.58 32.30
CA LYS A 133 0.38 17.27 33.59
C LYS A 133 1.35 18.45 33.62
N GLU A 134 0.82 19.64 33.35
CA GLU A 134 1.27 21.02 33.65
C GLU A 134 2.73 21.47 33.42
N GLU A 135 3.73 20.59 33.27
CA GLU A 135 5.10 21.01 32.95
C GLU A 135 5.36 20.96 31.44
N LEU A 136 5.42 22.14 30.84
CA LEU A 136 5.65 22.39 29.42
C LEU A 136 7.10 22.06 29.02
N SER A 137 7.44 20.78 29.03
CA SER A 137 8.74 20.27 28.62
C SER A 137 8.97 20.48 27.12
N MET A 138 10.19 20.87 26.74
CA MET A 138 10.63 20.98 25.33
C MET A 138 10.38 19.71 24.51
N SER A 139 10.36 18.53 25.15
CA SER A 139 10.03 17.27 24.49
C SER A 139 8.59 17.22 23.95
N PHE A 140 7.64 17.88 24.61
CA PHE A 140 6.24 17.92 24.16
C PHE A 140 6.10 18.71 22.86
N PHE A 141 6.78 19.85 22.75
CA PHE A 141 6.80 20.64 21.52
C PHE A 141 7.39 19.85 20.35
N VAL A 142 8.47 19.11 20.59
CA VAL A 142 9.07 18.25 19.56
C VAL A 142 8.09 17.17 19.12
N ILE A 143 7.43 16.47 20.05
CA ILE A 143 6.43 15.44 19.73
C ILE A 143 5.24 16.05 18.97
N PHE A 144 4.71 17.18 19.44
CA PHE A 144 3.60 17.86 18.78
C PHE A 144 3.95 18.29 17.35
N LEU A 145 5.15 18.83 17.13
CA LEU A 145 5.63 19.23 15.82
C LEU A 145 5.79 18.01 14.89
N LEU A 146 6.30 16.89 15.40
CA LEU A 146 6.35 15.63 14.64
C LEU A 146 4.94 15.14 14.25
N TYR A 147 3.97 15.21 15.17
CA TYR A 147 2.58 14.89 14.87
C TYR A 147 1.97 15.83 13.82
N ALA A 148 2.23 17.13 13.91
CA ALA A 148 1.75 18.11 12.93
C ALA A 148 2.34 17.85 11.53
N LEU A 149 3.64 17.56 11.44
CA LEU A 149 4.29 17.16 10.18
C LEU A 149 3.69 15.86 9.63
N LEU A 150 3.44 14.88 10.48
CA LEU A 150 2.82 13.62 10.06
C LEU A 150 1.38 13.81 9.56
N ILE A 151 0.56 14.59 10.29
CA ILE A 151 -0.82 14.88 9.90
C ILE A 151 -0.86 15.66 8.59
N SER A 152 -0.01 16.69 8.44
CA SER A 152 0.09 17.44 7.18
C SER A 152 0.50 16.56 6.00
N TYR A 153 1.44 15.63 6.19
CA TYR A 153 1.79 14.64 5.17
C TYR A 153 0.61 13.75 4.78
N LEU A 154 -0.17 13.27 5.76
CA LEU A 154 -1.36 12.46 5.50
C LEU A 154 -2.43 13.25 4.73
N ILE A 155 -2.66 14.51 5.11
CA ILE A 155 -3.59 15.41 4.43
C ILE A 155 -3.14 15.64 2.99
N TYR A 156 -1.86 15.96 2.79
CA TYR A 156 -1.28 16.14 1.45
C TYR A 156 -1.43 14.87 0.60
N GLY A 157 -1.08 13.71 1.15
CA GLY A 157 -1.22 12.44 0.47
C GLY A 157 -2.68 12.12 0.14
N PHE A 158 -3.62 12.44 1.02
CA PHE A 158 -5.06 12.32 0.73
C PHE A 158 -5.49 13.19 -0.44
N PHE A 159 -5.12 14.48 -0.46
CA PHE A 159 -5.47 15.35 -1.58
C PHE A 159 -4.83 14.92 -2.90
N ARG A 160 -3.56 14.49 -2.86
CA ARG A 160 -2.85 13.91 -4.01
C ARG A 160 -3.60 12.70 -4.58
N LEU A 161 -4.00 11.77 -3.71
CA LEU A 161 -4.73 10.57 -4.11
C LEU A 161 -6.15 10.90 -4.56
N LYS A 162 -6.87 11.76 -3.83
CA LYS A 162 -8.21 12.23 -4.20
C LYS A 162 -8.22 12.80 -5.62
N ARG A 163 -7.26 13.66 -5.94
CA ARG A 163 -7.09 14.21 -7.31
C ARG A 163 -6.79 13.10 -8.31
N LYS A 164 -5.92 12.13 -7.99
CA LYS A 164 -5.57 11.03 -8.89
C LYS A 164 -6.73 10.08 -9.19
N TYR A 165 -7.64 9.87 -8.22
CA TYR A 165 -8.73 8.89 -8.35
C TYR A 165 -10.08 9.47 -8.75
N GLN A 166 -10.37 10.74 -8.43
CA GLN A 166 -11.66 11.38 -8.75
C GLN A 166 -11.67 12.16 -10.05
N VAL A 167 -10.52 12.42 -10.69
CA VAL A 167 -10.46 13.18 -11.94
C VAL A 167 -11.00 12.39 -13.15
N ASP A 168 -11.15 11.08 -13.03
CA ASP A 168 -11.66 10.22 -14.12
C ASP A 168 -13.14 9.82 -13.96
N GLU A 169 -13.85 10.37 -12.96
CA GLU A 169 -15.30 10.18 -12.79
C GLU A 169 -16.14 11.25 -13.51
N GLN A 170 -15.51 12.15 -14.29
CA GLN A 170 -16.20 13.17 -15.10
C GLN A 170 -16.16 12.85 -16.59
#